data_AF-A0A525HN28-F1
#
_entry.id   AF-A0A525HN28-F1
#
_cell.length_a   1.000
_cell.length_b   1.000
_cell.length_c   1.000
_cell.angle_alpha   90.00
_cell.angle_beta   90.00
_cell.angle_gamma   90.00
#
_symmetry.space_group_name_H-M   'P 1'
#
loop_
_entity.id
_entity.type
_entity.pdbx_description
1 polymer ?
#
loop_
_entity_poly.entity_id
_entity_poly.type
_entity_poly.pdbx_seq_one_letter_code
_entity_poly.pdbx_strand_id
1 'polypeptide(L)' 'MRFALLFLILATPALAQVPPHSGVIHTRSMPELSDIALFVMAVGGVWLARRALRKRFAKQGTPKTED' A
#
# COMPACT_ATOMS: atom_id res chain seq x y z
N MET A 1 14.43 -13.61 11.18
CA MET A 1 14.20 -12.17 10.89
C MET A 1 12.92 -11.89 10.11
N ARG A 2 12.58 -12.68 9.09
CA ARG A 2 11.34 -12.54 8.26
C ARG A 2 10.03 -12.45 9.06
N PHE A 3 9.92 -13.24 10.13
CA PHE A 3 8.70 -13.30 10.96
C PHE A 3 8.65 -12.24 12.06
N ALA A 4 9.77 -11.59 12.38
CA ALA A 4 9.81 -10.56 13.42
C ALA A 4 8.97 -9.34 13.01
N LEU A 5 8.96 -9.00 11.73
CA LEU A 5 8.18 -7.90 11.18
C LEU A 5 6.68 -8.19 11.19
N LEU A 6 6.29 -9.44 10.90
CA LEU A 6 4.89 -9.88 11.01
C LEU A 6 4.41 -9.89 12.46
N PHE A 7 5.26 -10.33 13.39
CA PHE A 7 4.95 -10.32 14.82
C PHE A 7 4.84 -8.89 15.37
N LEU A 8 5.69 -7.98 14.90
CA LEU A 8 5.64 -6.55 15.24
C LEU A 8 4.33 -5.91 14.75
N ILE A 9 3.90 -6.19 13.52
CA ILE A 9 2.61 -5.69 12.98
C ILE A 9 1.44 -6.22 13.81
N LEU A 10 1.46 -7.50 14.20
CA LEU A 10 0.38 -8.10 14.98
C LEU A 10 0.32 -7.60 16.43
N ALA A 11 1.47 -7.23 17.01
CA ALA A 11 1.55 -6.71 18.38
C ALA A 11 1.20 -5.22 18.51
N THR A 12 1.25 -4.45 17.42
CA THR A 12 0.97 -3.01 17.45
C THR A 12 -0.40 -2.59 18.00
N PRO A 13 -1.55 -3.24 17.69
CA PRO A 13 -2.83 -2.82 18.27
C PRO A 13 -2.93 -3.10 19.78
N ALA A 14 -2.19 -4.09 20.31
CA ALA A 14 -2.18 -4.40 21.74
C ALA A 14 -1.44 -3.35 22.58
N LEU A 15 -0.57 -2.55 21.95
CA LEU A 15 0.15 -1.44 22.57
C LEU A 15 -0.53 -0.08 22.36
N ALA A 16 -1.66 -0.04 21.65
CA ALA A 16 -2.40 1.19 21.43
C ALA A 16 -3.11 1.63 22.72
N GLN A 17 -2.52 2.59 23.43
CA GLN A 17 -3.11 3.20 24.64
C GLN A 17 -4.22 4.22 24.33
N VAL A 18 -4.58 4.41 23.07
CA VAL A 18 -5.59 5.38 22.65
C VAL A 18 -6.97 4.72 22.73
N PRO A 19 -7.98 5.36 23.37
CA PRO A 19 -9.35 4.87 23.38
C PRO A 19 -9.82 4.58 21.95
N PRO A 20 -10.42 3.41 21.65
CA PRO A 20 -10.68 2.97 20.26
C PRO A 20 -11.65 3.87 19.47
N HIS A 21 -12.35 4.78 20.16
CA HIS A 21 -13.39 5.66 19.63
C HIS A 21 -13.80 6.66 20.72
N SER A 22 -13.79 7.96 20.39
CA SER A 22 -14.09 9.06 21.32
C SER A 22 -15.60 9.22 21.61
N GLY A 23 -16.48 8.50 20.91
CA GLY A 23 -17.95 8.67 21.01
C GLY A 23 -18.49 10.02 20.50
N VAL A 24 -17.60 10.93 20.10
CA VAL A 24 -17.94 12.23 19.52
C VAL A 24 -18.19 12.03 18.03
N ILE A 25 -19.40 12.35 17.58
CA ILE A 25 -19.77 12.31 16.16
C ILE A 25 -18.99 13.44 15.46
N HIS A 26 -17.94 13.09 14.73
CA HIS A 26 -17.26 14.03 13.84
C HIS A 26 -18.07 14.17 12.56
N THR A 27 -18.63 15.36 12.32
CA THR A 27 -19.25 15.72 11.05
C THR A 27 -18.16 15.85 9.99
N ARG A 28 -18.08 14.89 9.06
CA ARG A 28 -17.15 14.94 7.93
C ARG A 28 -17.53 16.08 7.00
N SER A 29 -16.72 17.13 6.97
CA SER A 29 -16.88 18.27 6.06
C SER A 29 -16.01 18.16 4.80
N MET A 30 -14.94 17.36 4.82
CA MET A 30 -13.97 17.21 3.73
C MET A 30 -13.32 15.81 3.74
N PRO A 31 -12.71 15.36 2.62
CA PRO A 31 -11.88 14.15 2.60
C PRO A 31 -10.78 14.29 3.66
N GLU A 32 -10.66 13.31 4.54
CA GLU A 32 -9.63 13.35 5.56
C GLU A 32 -8.25 13.14 4.93
N LEU A 33 -7.20 13.64 5.60
CA LEU A 33 -5.81 13.36 5.19
C LEU A 33 -5.54 11.84 5.07
N SER A 34 -6.22 11.04 5.88
CA SER A 34 -6.22 9.58 5.84
C SER A 34 -6.74 9.03 4.49
N ASP A 35 -7.85 9.57 3.97
CA ASP A 35 -8.44 9.16 2.69
C ASP A 35 -7.49 9.47 1.53
N ILE A 36 -6.81 10.63 1.57
CA ILE A 36 -5.80 11.02 0.58
C ILE A 36 -4.60 10.07 0.64
N ALA A 37 -4.10 9.77 1.84
CA ALA A 37 -2.99 8.84 2.02
C ALA A 37 -3.32 7.43 1.49
N LEU A 38 -4.53 6.94 1.76
CA LEU A 38 -5.02 5.66 1.25
C LEU A 38 -5.11 5.67 -0.28
N PHE A 39 -5.62 6.74 -0.87
CA PHE A 39 -5.68 6.90 -2.32
C PHE A 39 -4.29 6.87 -2.97
N VAL A 40 -3.34 7.64 -2.44
CA VAL A 40 -1.96 7.70 -2.96
C VAL A 40 -1.27 6.33 -2.84
N MET A 41 -1.45 5.63 -1.71
CA MET A 41 -0.91 4.28 -1.54
C MET A 41 -1.48 3.29 -2.55
N ALA A 42 -2.80 3.32 -2.79
CA ALA A 42 -3.44 2.45 -3.78
C ALA A 42 -2.92 2.74 -5.20
N VAL A 43 -2.88 4.00 -5.61
CA VAL A 43 -2.36 4.41 -6.92
C VAL A 43 -0.90 4.02 -7.07
N GLY A 44 -0.08 4.24 -6.04
CA GLY A 44 1.33 3.87 -6.01
C GLY A 44 1.54 2.36 -6.16
N GLY A 45 0.75 1.54 -5.44
CA GLY A 45 0.79 0.09 -5.55
C GLY A 45 0.44 -0.41 -6.96
N VAL A 46 -0.64 0.10 -7.55
CA VAL A 46 -1.05 -0.24 -8.92
C VAL A 46 0.01 0.19 -9.94
N TRP A 47 0.58 1.39 -9.78
CA TRP A 47 1.64 1.89 -10.65
C TRP A 47 2.90 1.02 -10.58
N LEU A 48 3.33 0.62 -9.38
CA LEU A 48 4.47 -0.28 -9.19
C LEU A 48 4.24 -1.65 -9.82
N ALA A 49 3.06 -2.24 -9.61
CA ALA A 49 2.69 -3.52 -10.22
C ALA A 49 2.74 -3.43 -11.76
N ARG A 50 2.15 -2.38 -12.33
CA ARG A 50 2.19 -2.12 -13.79
C ARG A 50 3.62 -1.90 -14.28
N ARG A 51 4.43 -1.14 -13.53
CA ARG A 51 5.85 -0.89 -13.86
C ARG A 51 6.64 -2.19 -13.90
N ALA A 52 6.43 -3.07 -12.93
CA ALA A 52 7.10 -4.37 -12.85
C ALA A 52 6.69 -5.28 -14.01
N LEU A 53 5.39 -5.38 -14.31
CA LEU A 53 4.90 -6.16 -15.45
C LEU A 53 5.46 -5.64 -16.77
N ARG A 54 5.43 -4.32 -17.02
CA ARG A 54 6.02 -3.72 -18.24
C ARG A 54 7.51 -4.01 -18.37
N LYS A 55 8.29 -3.96 -17.27
CA LYS A 55 9.71 -4.33 -17.29
C LYS A 55 9.93 -5.79 -17.66
N ARG A 56 9.04 -6.69 -17.24
CA ARG A 56 9.11 -8.13 -17.55
C ARG A 56 8.80 -8.39 -19.03
N PHE A 57 7.75 -7.79 -19.56
CA PHE A 57 7.37 -8.00 -20.97
C PHE A 57 8.30 -7.32 -21.97
N ALA A 58 8.90 -6.17 -21.62
CA ALA A 58 9.89 -5.51 -22.48
C ALA A 58 11.16 -6.37 -22.70
N LYS A 59 11.50 -7.27 -21.77
CA LYS A 59 12.62 -8.22 -21.93
C LYS A 59 12.29 -9.43 -22.82
N GLN A 60 11.01 -9.69 -23.09
CA GLN A 60 10.56 -10.84 -23.91
C GLN A 60 10.30 -10.45 -25.38
N GLY A 61 10.32 -9.14 -25.69
CA GLY A 61 9.94 -8.60 -26.99
C GLY A 61 11.08 -8.29 -27.96
N THR A 62 12.29 -8.78 -27.74
CA THR A 62 13.31 -8.84 -28.80
C THR A 62 13.16 -10.18 -29.51
N PRO A 63 12.37 -10.30 -30.60
CA PRO A 63 12.55 -11.40 -31.52
C PRO A 63 14.01 -11.34 -31.99
N LYS A 64 14.73 -12.46 -31.88
CA LYS A 64 15.98 -12.60 -32.59
C LYS A 64 15.60 -12.58 -34.07
N THR A 65 15.86 -11.46 -34.72
CA THR A 65 15.98 -11.42 -36.18
C THR A 65 17.19 -12.28 -36.49
N GLU A 66 16.92 -13.48 -36.96
CA GLU A 66 17.90 -14.46 -37.41
C GLU A 66 18.08 -14.18 -38.91
N ASP A 67 19.20 -13.54 -39.26
CA ASP A 67 19.71 -13.36 -40.62
C ASP A 67 20.95 -14.25 -40.81
#